data_AF-A0A8J9YM05-F1
#
_entry.id   AF-A0A8J9YM05-F1
#
_cell.length_a   1.000
_cell.length_b   1.000
_cell.length_c   1.000
_cell.angle_alpha   90.00
_cell.angle_beta   90.00
_cell.angle_gamma   90.00
#
_symmetry.space_group_name_H-M   'P 1'
#
loop_
_entity.id
_entity.type
_entity.pdbx_description
1 polymer ?
#
loop_
_entity_poly.entity_id
_entity_poly.type
_entity_poly.pdbx_seq_one_letter_code
_entity_poly.pdbx_strand_id
1 'polypeptide(L)'
;MRQFILTTCLLGSLAVASSHIIPVSNAALYPYGPRTADILDARADDGTSGEQSLRTPFPFFGNTYNSLWVNTNGDISFGGAVTGYTPVAFPVTNNKVIAAFFTDIKTNNHGRSGYIYRRETTDAAILARATTDIQTAFPADHGSFVATWVYVATWHEVGLYGASGDGQNLRNTFQLVLITNGCKSFTLFNYHQIQFLQGESNGGSGATGTGPNPAQVGINGGNGIHFTLHPYSKSTDLRHLPAWTDPAVPGPPGRWYRRTDLATIGDRPAVLVCPRSYIKRRSDTCIKLHKKTLSYPDARASCVRDGAELFNIHSRADNEWLTRVLRQWQRRTGKRRDVWLGLTDEDTEGTFAWEDGTAFDATGYTNWDEGAPAANTGLRDCVFMSKRHGWRWYIQKCTGKWERDAGPNAYICAKNAVPKEPDC
;
A
#
# COMPACT_ATOMS: atom_id res chain seq x y z
N MET A 1 -90.35 -18.13 9.17
CA MET A 1 -89.18 -18.63 9.94
C MET A 1 -87.94 -17.99 9.35
N ARG A 2 -87.16 -17.29 10.17
CA ARG A 2 -86.03 -16.43 9.77
C ARG A 2 -84.83 -17.28 9.35
N GLN A 3 -84.26 -17.01 8.18
CA GLN A 3 -82.98 -17.56 7.73
C GLN A 3 -81.83 -16.86 8.46
N PHE A 4 -80.99 -17.64 9.13
CA PHE A 4 -79.74 -17.20 9.74
C PHE A 4 -78.66 -17.09 8.66
N ILE A 5 -78.14 -15.87 8.44
CA ILE A 5 -76.93 -15.63 7.66
C ILE A 5 -75.75 -15.81 8.62
N LEU A 6 -74.90 -16.81 8.37
CA LEU A 6 -73.60 -16.96 9.04
C LEU A 6 -72.62 -15.96 8.41
N THR A 7 -72.28 -14.91 9.15
CA THR A 7 -71.18 -14.00 8.84
C THR A 7 -69.88 -14.62 9.36
N THR A 8 -68.99 -15.05 8.48
CA THR A 8 -67.64 -15.49 8.82
C THR A 8 -66.79 -14.28 9.23
N CYS A 9 -66.46 -14.20 10.52
CA CYS A 9 -65.53 -13.21 11.06
C CYS A 9 -64.10 -13.65 10.75
N LEU A 10 -63.45 -13.01 9.76
CA LEU A 10 -62.00 -13.14 9.57
C LEU A 10 -61.29 -12.46 10.75
N LEU A 11 -60.79 -13.26 11.68
CA LEU A 11 -59.77 -12.83 12.64
C LEU A 11 -58.48 -12.57 11.88
N GLY A 12 -58.27 -11.32 11.48
CA GLY A 12 -56.98 -10.85 10.98
C GLY A 12 -55.94 -10.97 12.10
N SER A 13 -55.03 -11.92 11.97
CA SER A 13 -53.85 -12.00 12.82
C SER A 13 -53.01 -10.73 12.61
N LEU A 14 -52.93 -9.88 13.62
CA LEU A 14 -51.90 -8.85 13.71
C LEU A 14 -50.55 -9.56 13.83
N ALA A 15 -49.90 -9.80 12.69
CA ALA A 15 -48.49 -10.12 12.66
C ALA A 15 -47.75 -8.92 13.23
N VAL A 16 -47.18 -9.07 14.43
CA VAL A 16 -46.19 -8.15 14.95
C VAL A 16 -45.02 -8.19 13.96
N ALA A 17 -44.92 -7.17 13.11
CA ALA A 17 -43.75 -6.97 12.27
C ALA A 17 -42.58 -6.71 13.20
N SER A 18 -41.87 -7.78 13.57
CA SER A 18 -40.60 -7.69 14.24
C SER A 18 -39.68 -6.92 13.29
N SER A 19 -39.38 -5.67 13.61
CA SER A 19 -38.49 -4.82 12.82
C SER A 19 -37.13 -5.52 12.70
N HIS A 20 -36.94 -6.26 11.61
CA HIS A 20 -35.69 -6.93 11.31
C HIS A 20 -34.69 -5.83 10.93
N ILE A 21 -33.92 -5.35 11.90
CA ILE A 21 -32.80 -4.46 11.64
C ILE A 21 -31.78 -5.26 10.81
N ILE A 22 -31.67 -4.92 9.52
CA ILE A 22 -30.74 -5.51 8.57
C ILE A 22 -29.35 -4.88 8.79
N PRO A 23 -28.24 -5.64 8.74
CA PRO A 23 -26.91 -5.04 8.73
C PRO A 23 -26.79 -4.04 7.57
N VAL A 24 -26.17 -2.88 7.82
CA VAL A 24 -25.94 -1.90 6.77
C VAL A 24 -24.89 -2.46 5.81
N SER A 25 -25.32 -2.98 4.67
CA SER A 25 -24.43 -3.44 3.60
C SER A 25 -24.32 -2.37 2.52
N ASN A 26 -23.22 -1.61 2.55
CA ASN A 26 -22.71 -0.93 1.37
C ASN A 26 -21.53 -1.77 0.85
N ALA A 27 -21.41 -2.00 -0.46
CA ALA A 27 -20.34 -2.79 -1.06
C ALA A 27 -18.94 -2.35 -0.60
N ALA A 28 -18.77 -1.07 -0.25
CA ALA A 28 -17.52 -0.50 0.26
C ALA A 28 -17.21 -0.86 1.74
N LEU A 29 -18.21 -1.15 2.58
CA LEU A 29 -18.01 -1.39 4.02
C LEU A 29 -17.92 -2.89 4.34
N TYR A 30 -17.14 -3.23 5.36
CA TYR A 30 -17.25 -4.51 6.06
C TYR A 30 -18.56 -4.51 6.86
N PRO A 31 -19.28 -5.65 6.96
CA PRO A 31 -20.53 -5.71 7.72
C PRO A 31 -20.32 -5.18 9.13
N TYR A 32 -21.26 -4.43 9.68
CA TYR A 32 -21.20 -3.91 11.05
C TYR A 32 -22.60 -3.70 11.61
N GLY A 33 -22.68 -3.47 12.91
CA GLY A 33 -23.92 -3.20 13.63
C GLY A 33 -24.59 -4.44 14.22
N PRO A 34 -25.87 -4.34 14.60
CA PRO A 34 -26.62 -5.45 15.16
C PRO A 34 -26.53 -6.70 14.27
N ARG A 35 -26.41 -7.88 14.89
CA ARG A 35 -26.24 -9.20 14.23
C ARG A 35 -24.85 -9.51 13.66
N THR A 36 -23.86 -8.62 13.81
CA THR A 36 -22.46 -8.90 13.42
C THR A 36 -21.53 -9.23 14.60
N ALA A 37 -22.11 -9.46 15.79
CA ALA A 37 -21.40 -9.59 17.07
C ALA A 37 -20.57 -8.36 17.48
N ASP A 38 -20.84 -7.21 16.85
CA ASP A 38 -20.23 -5.94 17.22
C ASP A 38 -20.57 -5.51 18.64
N ILE A 39 -19.56 -4.97 19.31
CA ILE A 39 -19.73 -4.21 20.55
C ILE A 39 -20.12 -2.80 20.16
N LEU A 40 -21.20 -2.31 20.76
CA LEU A 40 -21.62 -0.92 20.68
C LEU A 40 -20.94 -0.13 21.78
N ASP A 41 -20.11 0.84 21.40
CA ASP A 41 -19.46 1.71 22.38
C ASP A 41 -20.45 2.68 23.03
N ALA A 42 -20.17 3.02 24.28
CA ALA A 42 -20.97 4.00 25.01
C ALA A 42 -20.92 5.35 24.29
N ARG A 43 -22.06 6.03 24.26
CA ARG A 43 -22.13 7.40 23.73
C ARG A 43 -21.28 8.30 24.63
N ALA A 44 -20.32 8.97 24.03
CA ALA A 44 -19.41 9.88 24.69
C ALA A 44 -19.03 11.05 23.79
N ASP A 45 -18.48 12.06 24.45
CA ASP A 45 -17.80 13.21 23.86
C ASP A 45 -16.36 13.13 24.34
N ASP A 46 -15.39 13.18 23.42
CA ASP A 46 -13.96 12.91 23.71
C ASP A 46 -13.69 11.61 24.49
N GLY A 47 -14.46 10.57 24.15
CA GLY A 47 -14.40 9.27 24.82
C GLY A 47 -13.50 8.27 24.11
N THR A 48 -13.14 7.21 24.83
CA THR A 48 -12.53 6.03 24.22
C THR A 48 -13.22 4.76 24.68
N SER A 49 -13.08 3.71 23.89
CA SER A 49 -13.49 2.34 24.24
C SER A 49 -12.80 1.74 25.48
N GLY A 50 -11.82 2.44 26.08
CA GLY A 50 -10.85 1.84 27.01
C GLY A 50 -9.84 0.95 26.28
N GLU A 51 -8.92 0.34 27.04
CA GLU A 51 -7.95 -0.58 26.46
C GLU A 51 -8.62 -1.88 26.03
N GLN A 52 -8.39 -2.28 24.79
CA GLN A 52 -8.89 -3.54 24.25
C GLN A 52 -7.74 -4.48 23.97
N SER A 53 -7.70 -5.61 24.66
CA SER A 53 -6.75 -6.69 24.35
C SER A 53 -7.11 -7.36 23.02
N LEU A 54 -6.11 -7.65 22.20
CA LEU A 54 -6.24 -8.29 20.90
C LEU A 54 -5.96 -9.80 21.01
N ARG A 55 -6.77 -10.63 20.36
CA ARG A 55 -6.49 -12.08 20.28
C ARG A 55 -5.25 -12.39 19.43
N THR A 56 -5.02 -11.57 18.41
CA THR A 56 -3.84 -11.66 17.54
C THR A 56 -3.09 -10.34 17.64
N PRO A 57 -1.79 -10.36 18.00
CA PRO A 57 -0.99 -9.15 18.03
C PRO A 57 -0.98 -8.47 16.65
N PHE A 58 -1.07 -7.15 16.63
CA PHE A 58 -1.11 -6.36 15.40
C PHE A 58 0.27 -5.71 15.14
N PRO A 59 0.96 -6.08 14.05
CA PRO A 59 2.14 -5.37 13.59
C PRO A 59 1.79 -3.92 13.19
N PHE A 60 2.55 -2.95 13.67
CA PHE A 60 2.36 -1.53 13.36
C PHE A 60 3.70 -0.79 13.40
N PHE A 61 4.16 -0.32 12.25
CA PHE A 61 5.41 0.43 12.02
C PHE A 61 6.62 -0.20 12.72
N GLY A 62 6.94 -1.45 12.35
CA GLY A 62 8.10 -2.19 12.85
C GLY A 62 7.99 -2.67 14.30
N ASN A 63 6.85 -2.48 14.96
CA ASN A 63 6.57 -2.97 16.30
C ASN A 63 5.31 -3.85 16.30
N THR A 64 5.04 -4.54 17.39
CA THR A 64 3.85 -5.39 17.55
C THR A 64 3.08 -4.98 18.79
N TYR A 65 1.76 -4.84 18.67
CA TYR A 65 0.88 -4.39 19.75
C TYR A 65 -0.15 -5.45 20.10
N ASN A 66 -0.39 -5.62 21.41
CA ASN A 66 -1.37 -6.57 21.93
C ASN A 66 -2.67 -5.89 22.38
N SER A 67 -2.75 -4.57 22.25
CA SER A 67 -3.93 -3.79 22.60
C SER A 67 -4.09 -2.54 21.74
N LEU A 68 -5.33 -2.05 21.67
CA LEU A 68 -5.68 -0.81 20.99
C LEU A 68 -6.79 -0.05 21.75
N TRP A 69 -7.00 1.20 21.33
CA TRP A 69 -8.09 2.06 21.78
C TRP A 69 -8.81 2.62 20.55
N VAL A 70 -10.14 2.52 20.51
CA VAL A 70 -10.99 3.25 19.56
C VAL A 70 -11.44 4.56 20.21
N ASN A 71 -11.24 5.68 19.51
CA ASN A 71 -11.61 7.02 19.94
C ASN A 71 -12.92 7.48 19.28
N THR A 72 -13.76 8.21 20.01
CA THR A 72 -14.96 8.86 19.45
C THR A 72 -14.63 9.78 18.28
N ASN A 73 -13.46 10.41 18.32
CA ASN A 73 -13.00 11.40 17.35
C ASN A 73 -12.42 10.80 16.05
N GLY A 74 -12.66 9.51 15.76
CA GLY A 74 -12.40 8.97 14.42
C GLY A 74 -11.01 8.33 14.23
N ASP A 75 -10.40 7.84 15.31
CA ASP A 75 -9.10 7.20 15.28
C ASP A 75 -9.02 5.88 16.07
N ILE A 76 -8.02 5.06 15.72
CA ILE A 76 -7.55 3.93 16.53
C ILE A 76 -6.11 4.19 16.94
N SER A 77 -5.79 4.00 18.22
CA SER A 77 -4.46 4.21 18.78
C SER A 77 -3.87 2.97 19.45
N PHE A 78 -2.55 2.93 19.57
CA PHE A 78 -1.77 1.81 20.12
C PHE A 78 -0.83 2.27 21.24
N GLY A 79 -0.71 1.46 22.30
CA GLY A 79 0.13 1.74 23.46
C GLY A 79 -0.35 2.89 24.37
N GLY A 80 -1.52 3.46 24.08
CA GLY A 80 -2.17 4.51 24.87
C GLY A 80 -3.28 5.19 24.08
N ALA A 81 -4.28 5.71 24.79
CA ALA A 81 -5.37 6.46 24.20
C ALA A 81 -4.92 7.83 23.67
N VAL A 82 -5.43 8.22 22.50
CA VAL A 82 -5.44 9.62 22.07
C VAL A 82 -6.64 10.31 22.72
N THR A 83 -6.40 11.41 23.43
CA THR A 83 -7.45 12.17 24.16
C THR A 83 -7.69 13.57 23.59
N GLY A 84 -6.99 13.93 22.51
CA GLY A 84 -7.21 15.21 21.84
C GLY A 84 -8.40 15.17 20.87
N TYR A 85 -8.90 16.35 20.53
CA TYR A 85 -9.99 16.57 19.58
C TYR A 85 -9.62 17.52 18.43
N THR A 86 -8.49 18.24 18.59
CA THR A 86 -7.95 19.10 17.55
C THR A 86 -7.16 18.25 16.55
N PRO A 87 -7.54 18.25 15.26
CA PRO A 87 -6.76 17.57 14.23
C PRO A 87 -5.37 18.19 14.22
N VAL A 88 -4.32 17.42 14.47
CA VAL A 88 -2.92 17.86 14.30
C VAL A 88 -2.35 17.14 13.09
N ALA A 89 -1.60 17.87 12.25
CA ALA A 89 -0.98 17.26 11.08
C ALA A 89 0.10 16.26 11.49
N PHE A 90 0.12 15.10 10.84
CA PHE A 90 1.18 14.12 11.02
C PHE A 90 2.47 14.57 10.30
N PRO A 91 3.67 14.27 10.84
CA PRO A 91 3.90 13.42 12.01
C PRO A 91 3.78 14.16 13.35
N VAL A 92 3.36 13.41 14.39
CA VAL A 92 3.39 13.86 15.80
C VAL A 92 4.16 12.84 16.67
N THR A 93 4.66 13.29 17.82
CA THR A 93 5.30 12.42 18.81
C THR A 93 4.28 11.84 19.80
N ASN A 94 4.63 10.72 20.43
CA ASN A 94 3.89 9.99 21.47
C ASN A 94 2.58 9.31 21.05
N ASN A 95 1.86 9.84 20.06
CA ASN A 95 0.61 9.25 19.58
C ASN A 95 0.84 8.27 18.44
N LYS A 96 0.65 6.97 18.69
CA LYS A 96 0.71 5.93 17.66
C LYS A 96 -0.71 5.68 17.19
N VAL A 97 -1.08 6.22 16.05
CA VAL A 97 -2.49 6.38 15.69
C VAL A 97 -2.74 6.17 14.21
N ILE A 98 -3.86 5.54 13.91
CA ILE A 98 -4.45 5.48 12.58
C ILE A 98 -5.72 6.33 12.64
N ALA A 99 -5.65 7.51 12.03
CA ALA A 99 -6.76 8.46 11.98
C ALA A 99 -7.58 8.19 10.71
N ALA A 100 -8.76 7.60 10.88
CA ALA A 100 -9.70 7.41 9.77
C ALA A 100 -10.35 8.73 9.37
N PHE A 101 -10.71 9.53 10.38
CA PHE A 101 -11.25 10.87 10.18
C PHE A 101 -11.13 11.64 11.50
N PHE A 102 -9.92 12.07 11.84
CA PHE A 102 -9.65 12.67 13.15
C PHE A 102 -10.12 14.12 13.23
N THR A 103 -11.25 14.33 13.91
CA THR A 103 -11.82 15.62 14.29
C THR A 103 -12.73 15.43 15.49
N ASP A 104 -13.09 16.55 16.13
CA ASP A 104 -14.09 16.63 17.17
C ASP A 104 -15.48 16.14 16.66
N ILE A 105 -15.91 14.98 17.16
CA ILE A 105 -17.09 14.23 16.75
C ILE A 105 -17.98 13.96 17.95
N LYS A 106 -19.29 14.19 17.78
CA LYS A 106 -20.28 13.97 18.83
C LYS A 106 -21.09 12.70 18.60
N THR A 107 -21.06 11.78 19.57
CA THR A 107 -21.89 10.55 19.55
C THR A 107 -23.14 10.64 20.45
N ASN A 108 -23.36 11.79 21.11
CA ASN A 108 -24.48 12.05 22.05
C ASN A 108 -25.24 13.37 21.75
N ASN A 109 -25.79 13.55 20.54
CA ASN A 109 -26.52 14.75 20.15
C ASN A 109 -28.05 14.62 20.33
N HIS A 110 -28.57 14.95 21.51
CA HIS A 110 -30.01 15.13 21.79
C HIS A 110 -30.95 14.06 21.18
N GLY A 111 -30.53 12.79 21.18
CA GLY A 111 -31.31 11.65 20.68
C GLY A 111 -31.21 11.36 19.18
N ARG A 112 -30.39 12.09 18.40
CA ARG A 112 -30.23 11.93 16.93
C ARG A 112 -28.81 11.58 16.46
N SER A 113 -27.91 11.20 17.37
CA SER A 113 -26.52 10.92 17.04
C SER A 113 -26.25 9.46 16.73
N GLY A 114 -25.24 9.25 15.90
CA GLY A 114 -24.73 7.95 15.48
C GLY A 114 -24.06 7.12 16.57
N TYR A 115 -23.48 6.03 16.12
CA TYR A 115 -22.95 4.94 16.93
C TYR A 115 -21.55 4.56 16.49
N ILE A 116 -20.76 4.06 17.43
CA ILE A 116 -19.48 3.43 17.14
C ILE A 116 -19.63 1.94 17.39
N TYR A 117 -19.47 1.16 16.33
CA TYR A 117 -19.49 -0.30 16.37
C TYR A 117 -18.09 -0.83 16.17
N ARG A 118 -17.71 -1.84 16.96
CA ARG A 118 -16.42 -2.47 16.82
C ARG A 118 -16.45 -3.97 17.06
N ARG A 119 -15.56 -4.69 16.38
CA ARG A 119 -15.24 -6.09 16.69
C ARG A 119 -13.85 -6.45 16.22
N GLU A 120 -13.23 -7.40 16.91
CA GLU A 120 -12.31 -8.33 16.27
C GLU A 120 -13.07 -9.56 15.75
N THR A 121 -12.58 -10.19 14.69
CA THR A 121 -13.19 -11.39 14.13
C THR A 121 -12.17 -12.29 13.43
N THR A 122 -12.42 -13.58 13.50
CA THR A 122 -11.76 -14.64 12.73
C THR A 122 -12.79 -15.42 11.89
N ASP A 123 -13.95 -14.81 11.61
CA ASP A 123 -14.98 -15.40 10.77
C ASP A 123 -14.43 -15.71 9.37
N ALA A 124 -14.65 -16.94 8.90
CA ALA A 124 -14.03 -17.43 7.68
C ALA A 124 -14.42 -16.61 6.43
N ALA A 125 -15.65 -16.12 6.34
CA ALA A 125 -16.09 -15.32 5.20
C ALA A 125 -15.45 -13.92 5.23
N ILE A 126 -15.32 -13.32 6.43
CA ILE A 126 -14.63 -12.04 6.60
C ILE A 126 -13.14 -12.17 6.31
N LEU A 127 -12.48 -13.24 6.78
CA LEU A 127 -11.07 -13.51 6.50
C LEU A 127 -10.81 -13.76 5.00
N ALA A 128 -11.71 -14.49 4.33
CA ALA A 128 -11.62 -14.71 2.89
C ALA A 128 -11.74 -13.38 2.11
N ARG A 129 -12.70 -12.53 2.45
CA ARG A 129 -12.85 -11.20 1.87
C ARG A 129 -11.61 -10.34 2.10
N ALA A 130 -11.12 -10.29 3.33
CA ALA A 130 -9.91 -9.55 3.70
C ALA A 130 -8.68 -10.02 2.93
N THR A 131 -8.54 -11.33 2.74
CA THR A 131 -7.46 -11.91 1.93
C THR A 131 -7.56 -11.45 0.48
N THR A 132 -8.74 -11.53 -0.14
CA THR A 132 -8.95 -11.06 -1.52
C THR A 132 -8.70 -9.56 -1.66
N ASP A 133 -9.21 -8.75 -0.73
CA ASP A 133 -9.01 -7.29 -0.73
C ASP A 133 -7.50 -6.94 -0.72
N ILE A 134 -6.71 -7.58 0.15
CA ILE A 134 -5.26 -7.32 0.24
C ILE A 134 -4.50 -7.85 -0.98
N GLN A 135 -4.76 -9.07 -1.42
CA GLN A 135 -4.06 -9.64 -2.57
C GLN A 135 -4.35 -8.87 -3.88
N THR A 136 -5.54 -8.28 -3.99
CA THR A 136 -5.90 -7.43 -5.15
C THR A 136 -5.23 -6.06 -5.08
N ALA A 137 -5.25 -5.44 -3.89
CA ALA A 137 -4.67 -4.13 -3.66
C ALA A 137 -3.13 -4.14 -3.71
N PHE A 138 -2.48 -5.22 -3.26
CA PHE A 138 -1.03 -5.33 -3.14
C PHE A 138 -0.51 -6.53 -3.95
N PRO A 139 -0.22 -6.37 -5.26
CA PRO A 139 0.24 -7.46 -6.11
C PRO A 139 1.53 -8.14 -5.63
N ALA A 140 2.41 -7.41 -4.93
CA ALA A 140 3.63 -7.96 -4.32
C ALA A 140 3.32 -8.98 -3.21
N ASP A 141 2.14 -8.89 -2.61
CA ASP A 141 1.68 -9.77 -1.54
C ASP A 141 0.74 -10.88 -2.06
N HIS A 142 0.40 -10.88 -3.35
CA HIS A 142 -0.45 -11.88 -3.99
C HIS A 142 0.10 -13.31 -3.78
N GLY A 143 -0.73 -14.21 -3.26
CA GLY A 143 -0.35 -15.59 -2.94
C GLY A 143 0.53 -15.77 -1.70
N SER A 144 1.11 -14.70 -1.14
CA SER A 144 1.94 -14.76 0.08
C SER A 144 1.19 -14.35 1.34
N PHE A 145 0.08 -13.62 1.20
CA PHE A 145 -0.72 -13.13 2.31
C PHE A 145 -2.06 -13.87 2.43
N VAL A 146 -2.39 -14.34 3.63
CA VAL A 146 -3.72 -14.89 3.98
C VAL A 146 -4.10 -14.30 5.33
N ALA A 147 -5.23 -13.58 5.39
CA ALA A 147 -5.68 -12.95 6.62
C ALA A 147 -6.04 -14.01 7.67
N THR A 148 -5.54 -13.85 8.90
CA THR A 148 -5.88 -14.70 10.05
C THR A 148 -6.68 -13.95 11.10
N TRP A 149 -6.68 -12.62 11.05
CA TRP A 149 -7.40 -11.76 11.99
C TRP A 149 -7.81 -10.44 11.33
N VAL A 150 -9.02 -9.99 11.66
CA VAL A 150 -9.58 -8.71 11.21
C VAL A 150 -10.19 -7.96 12.40
N TYR A 151 -9.99 -6.66 12.46
CA TYR A 151 -10.69 -5.76 13.37
C TYR A 151 -11.42 -4.68 12.59
N VAL A 152 -12.70 -4.48 12.90
CA VAL A 152 -13.57 -3.50 12.25
C VAL A 152 -13.99 -2.47 13.29
N ALA A 153 -13.81 -1.19 12.99
CA ALA A 153 -14.42 -0.08 13.73
C ALA A 153 -15.19 0.82 12.76
N THR A 154 -16.47 1.03 13.02
CA THR A 154 -17.34 1.88 12.20
C THR A 154 -17.89 3.03 13.02
N TRP A 155 -17.65 4.26 12.57
CA TRP A 155 -18.35 5.46 13.03
C TRP A 155 -19.56 5.64 12.11
N HIS A 156 -20.72 5.23 12.58
CA HIS A 156 -21.96 5.20 11.81
C HIS A 156 -22.83 6.39 12.14
N GLU A 157 -23.11 7.25 11.15
CA GLU A 157 -23.94 8.46 11.29
C GLU A 157 -23.53 9.36 12.46
N VAL A 158 -22.23 9.47 12.70
CA VAL A 158 -21.71 10.32 13.77
C VAL A 158 -21.92 11.79 13.42
N GLY A 159 -22.17 12.61 14.44
CA GLY A 159 -22.53 14.01 14.28
C GLY A 159 -21.35 14.96 14.46
N LEU A 160 -21.50 16.15 13.92
CA LEU A 160 -20.63 17.30 14.15
C LEU A 160 -20.70 17.76 15.61
N TYR A 161 -19.56 17.94 16.28
CA TYR A 161 -19.52 18.67 17.55
C TYR A 161 -19.76 20.17 17.34
N GLY A 162 -20.55 20.79 18.22
CA GLY A 162 -20.95 22.20 18.10
C GLY A 162 -22.01 22.46 17.01
N ALA A 163 -22.74 21.42 16.59
CA ALA A 163 -23.74 21.55 15.54
C ALA A 163 -24.86 22.55 15.89
N SER A 164 -25.11 23.48 14.97
CA SER A 164 -26.17 24.49 15.05
C SER A 164 -26.90 24.60 13.70
N GLY A 165 -28.13 25.12 13.69
CA GLY A 165 -28.93 25.23 12.45
C GLY A 165 -28.98 23.93 11.63
N ASP A 166 -28.69 24.04 10.33
CA ASP A 166 -28.67 22.89 9.40
C ASP A 166 -27.61 21.83 9.74
N GLY A 167 -26.56 22.24 10.45
CA GLY A 167 -25.47 21.35 10.88
C GLY A 167 -25.93 20.21 11.79
N GLN A 168 -27.07 20.38 12.47
CA GLN A 168 -27.69 19.33 13.28
C GLN A 168 -28.11 18.10 12.47
N ASN A 169 -28.18 18.22 11.13
CA ASN A 169 -28.52 17.14 10.21
C ASN A 169 -27.30 16.53 9.49
N LEU A 170 -26.11 17.12 9.63
CA LEU A 170 -24.89 16.59 8.99
C LEU A 170 -24.43 15.31 9.68
N ARG A 171 -24.17 14.27 8.89
CA ARG A 171 -23.78 12.94 9.36
C ARG A 171 -22.61 12.40 8.55
N ASN A 172 -21.62 11.86 9.24
CA ASN A 172 -20.52 11.12 8.62
C ASN A 172 -20.68 9.63 8.91
N THR A 173 -20.40 8.80 7.92
CA THR A 173 -20.24 7.34 8.09
C THR A 173 -18.95 6.89 7.43
N PHE A 174 -18.04 6.37 8.24
CA PHE A 174 -16.75 5.84 7.81
C PHE A 174 -16.32 4.67 8.71
N GLN A 175 -15.37 3.87 8.22
CA GLN A 175 -14.94 2.65 8.85
C GLN A 175 -13.44 2.45 8.66
N LEU A 176 -12.80 1.98 9.73
CA LEU A 176 -11.42 1.53 9.72
C LEU A 176 -11.38 0.02 9.89
N VAL A 177 -10.65 -0.69 9.03
CA VAL A 177 -10.48 -2.14 9.11
C VAL A 177 -8.99 -2.45 9.22
N LEU A 178 -8.60 -3.14 10.30
CA LEU A 178 -7.25 -3.65 10.49
C LEU A 178 -7.22 -5.13 10.08
N ILE A 179 -6.24 -5.54 9.31
CA ILE A 179 -6.13 -6.90 8.77
C ILE A 179 -4.70 -7.39 8.99
N THR A 180 -4.52 -8.59 9.52
CA THR A 180 -3.19 -9.19 9.68
C THR A 180 -3.22 -10.71 9.52
N ASN A 181 -2.05 -11.26 9.18
CA ASN A 181 -1.76 -12.69 9.30
C ASN A 181 -0.87 -13.01 10.54
N GLY A 182 -0.64 -12.02 11.41
CA GLY A 182 0.31 -12.06 12.53
C GLY A 182 1.72 -11.57 12.20
N CYS A 183 2.06 -11.45 10.91
CA CYS A 183 3.38 -11.02 10.44
C CYS A 183 3.30 -9.72 9.64
N LYS A 184 2.48 -9.71 8.58
CA LYS A 184 2.15 -8.52 7.77
C LYS A 184 0.84 -7.91 8.24
N SER A 185 0.70 -6.61 8.11
CA SER A 185 -0.53 -5.91 8.51
C SER A 185 -0.90 -4.81 7.55
N PHE A 186 -2.21 -4.62 7.43
CA PHE A 186 -2.82 -3.71 6.50
C PHE A 186 -4.00 -3.00 7.16
N THR A 187 -4.33 -1.85 6.60
CA THR A 187 -5.46 -1.05 7.02
C THR A 187 -6.25 -0.57 5.82
N LEU A 188 -7.57 -0.70 5.90
CA LEU A 188 -8.51 -0.13 4.94
C LEU A 188 -9.27 1.02 5.60
N PHE A 189 -9.31 2.15 4.89
CA PHE A 189 -10.16 3.29 5.21
C PHE A 189 -11.36 3.22 4.26
N ASN A 190 -12.56 2.97 4.78
CA ASN A 190 -13.77 2.92 3.99
C ASN A 190 -14.68 4.11 4.33
N TYR A 191 -15.14 4.84 3.33
CA TYR A 191 -15.98 6.03 3.47
C TYR A 191 -17.31 5.81 2.76
N HIS A 192 -18.41 6.00 3.48
CA HIS A 192 -19.75 5.91 2.91
C HIS A 192 -20.36 7.29 2.68
N GLN A 193 -20.22 8.20 3.65
CA GLN A 193 -20.68 9.58 3.52
C GLN A 193 -19.83 10.50 4.38
N ILE A 194 -19.48 11.67 3.83
CA ILE A 194 -18.76 12.74 4.53
C ILE A 194 -19.48 14.06 4.23
N GLN A 195 -20.25 14.54 5.20
CA GLN A 195 -21.09 15.73 5.10
C GLN A 195 -20.50 16.93 5.86
N PHE A 196 -19.69 16.69 6.88
CA PHE A 196 -18.89 17.69 7.59
C PHE A 196 -17.41 17.31 7.58
N LEU A 197 -16.55 18.32 7.73
CA LEU A 197 -15.10 18.21 7.66
C LEU A 197 -14.39 18.47 8.99
N GLN A 198 -15.03 19.19 9.91
CA GLN A 198 -14.44 19.52 11.20
C GLN A 198 -15.49 19.99 12.21
N GLY A 199 -15.18 19.86 13.50
CA GLY A 199 -15.94 20.41 14.63
C GLY A 199 -15.89 21.94 14.78
N GLU A 200 -16.85 22.51 15.51
CA GLU A 200 -16.87 23.93 15.87
C GLU A 200 -15.64 24.32 16.72
N SER A 201 -15.26 23.49 17.69
CA SER A 201 -14.06 23.68 18.54
C SER A 201 -12.77 23.81 17.75
N ASN A 202 -12.75 23.31 16.51
CA ASN A 202 -11.61 23.36 15.61
C ASN A 202 -11.66 24.59 14.67
N GLY A 203 -12.47 25.61 15.00
CA GLY A 203 -12.68 26.81 14.19
C GLY A 203 -13.67 26.60 13.04
N GLY A 204 -14.49 25.54 13.11
CA GLY A 204 -15.49 25.21 12.10
C GLY A 204 -16.81 25.96 12.32
N SER A 205 -17.60 26.09 11.27
CA SER A 205 -18.99 26.53 11.40
C SER A 205 -19.87 25.38 11.89
N GLY A 206 -20.56 25.57 13.01
CA GLY A 206 -21.55 24.62 13.52
C GLY A 206 -22.71 24.36 12.55
N ALA A 207 -22.96 25.25 11.58
CA ALA A 207 -24.03 25.11 10.59
C ALA A 207 -23.63 24.31 9.34
N THR A 208 -22.37 24.42 8.90
CA THR A 208 -21.90 23.78 7.66
C THR A 208 -20.89 22.66 7.89
N GLY A 209 -20.30 22.60 9.09
CA GLY A 209 -19.25 21.64 9.42
C GLY A 209 -17.94 21.87 8.64
N THR A 210 -17.72 23.08 8.14
CA THR A 210 -16.53 23.46 7.34
C THR A 210 -15.76 24.59 8.03
N GLY A 211 -14.47 24.69 7.75
CA GLY A 211 -13.60 25.72 8.32
C GLY A 211 -12.14 25.57 7.89
N PRO A 212 -11.20 26.22 8.59
CA PRO A 212 -9.79 26.24 8.24
C PRO A 212 -8.99 24.99 8.69
N ASN A 213 -9.58 24.10 9.50
CA ASN A 213 -8.90 22.94 10.07
C ASN A 213 -9.67 21.63 9.82
N PRO A 214 -9.78 21.15 8.56
CA PRO A 214 -10.43 19.87 8.25
C PRO A 214 -9.78 18.70 8.99
N ALA A 215 -10.49 17.57 9.05
CA ALA A 215 -10.05 16.37 9.72
C ALA A 215 -8.66 15.89 9.26
N GLN A 216 -7.91 15.32 10.21
CA GLN A 216 -6.65 14.63 9.91
C GLN A 216 -6.95 13.19 9.50
N VAL A 217 -6.39 12.75 8.37
CA VAL A 217 -6.50 11.38 7.88
C VAL A 217 -5.11 10.83 7.60
N GLY A 218 -4.81 9.63 8.07
CA GLY A 218 -3.54 8.97 7.79
C GLY A 218 -3.05 8.14 8.96
N ILE A 219 -1.75 7.87 8.98
CA ILE A 219 -1.11 7.00 9.96
C ILE A 219 0.08 7.72 10.57
N ASN A 220 0.22 7.64 11.89
CA ASN A 220 1.33 8.21 12.63
C ASN A 220 1.98 7.17 13.55
N GLY A 221 3.31 7.06 13.45
CA GLY A 221 4.12 6.12 14.23
C GLY A 221 4.49 6.59 15.64
N GLY A 222 4.16 7.83 16.00
CA GLY A 222 4.42 8.39 17.32
C GLY A 222 5.89 8.71 17.64
N ASN A 223 6.81 8.59 16.68
CA ASN A 223 8.24 8.92 16.87
C ASN A 223 8.69 10.16 16.08
N GLY A 224 7.75 10.91 15.50
CA GLY A 224 8.04 12.14 14.75
C GLY A 224 8.64 11.94 13.36
N ILE A 225 9.00 10.71 12.97
CA ILE A 225 9.65 10.42 11.69
C ILE A 225 8.88 9.40 10.85
N HIS A 226 8.19 8.45 11.49
CA HIS A 226 7.43 7.42 10.79
C HIS A 226 5.96 7.81 10.72
N PHE A 227 5.42 7.92 9.52
CA PHE A 227 4.05 8.34 9.24
C PHE A 227 3.69 8.01 7.78
N THR A 228 2.40 8.03 7.48
CA THR A 228 1.87 8.02 6.11
C THR A 228 0.77 9.05 6.02
N LEU A 229 0.81 9.88 4.97
CA LEU A 229 -0.19 10.92 4.75
C LEU A 229 -1.28 10.41 3.81
N HIS A 230 -2.53 10.74 4.12
CA HIS A 230 -3.59 10.66 3.13
C HIS A 230 -3.46 11.88 2.20
N PRO A 231 -3.52 11.74 0.86
CA PRO A 231 -3.32 12.85 -0.07
C PRO A 231 -4.24 14.05 0.14
N TYR A 232 -5.45 13.77 0.62
CA TYR A 232 -6.49 14.76 0.91
C TYR A 232 -6.64 15.10 2.40
N SER A 233 -5.74 14.60 3.27
CA SER A 233 -5.78 14.95 4.68
C SER A 233 -5.79 16.47 4.85
N LYS A 234 -6.56 16.99 5.81
CA LYS A 234 -6.61 18.43 6.11
C LYS A 234 -7.11 19.31 4.96
N SER A 235 -7.79 18.76 3.95
CA SER A 235 -8.35 19.53 2.83
C SER A 235 -9.88 19.42 2.74
N THR A 236 -10.48 20.28 1.92
CA THR A 236 -11.91 20.21 1.61
C THR A 236 -12.29 18.99 0.77
N ASP A 237 -11.31 18.38 0.11
CA ASP A 237 -11.53 17.24 -0.78
C ASP A 237 -11.92 15.97 -0.02
N LEU A 238 -11.75 15.95 1.31
CA LEU A 238 -12.24 14.87 2.17
C LEU A 238 -13.74 14.57 1.98
N ARG A 239 -14.54 15.57 1.56
CA ARG A 239 -15.95 15.40 1.20
C ARG A 239 -16.15 14.40 0.05
N HIS A 240 -15.19 14.28 -0.84
CA HIS A 240 -15.28 13.46 -2.05
C HIS A 240 -14.81 12.02 -1.87
N LEU A 241 -14.19 11.69 -0.73
CA LEU A 241 -13.66 10.35 -0.47
C LEU A 241 -14.66 9.22 -0.73
N PRO A 242 -15.95 9.30 -0.35
CA PRO A 242 -16.91 8.24 -0.64
C PRO A 242 -17.08 7.91 -2.13
N ALA A 243 -16.80 8.86 -3.02
CA ALA A 243 -16.97 8.72 -4.46
C ALA A 243 -15.66 8.49 -5.23
N TRP A 244 -14.51 8.74 -4.60
CA TRP A 244 -13.20 8.63 -5.23
C TRP A 244 -12.54 7.27 -4.96
N THR A 245 -11.71 6.84 -5.91
CA THR A 245 -10.85 5.67 -5.79
C THR A 245 -9.42 6.09 -5.46
N ASP A 246 -8.67 5.22 -4.76
CA ASP A 246 -7.24 5.44 -4.57
C ASP A 246 -6.52 5.34 -5.94
N PRO A 247 -5.84 6.40 -6.41
CA PRO A 247 -5.13 6.35 -7.68
C PRO A 247 -3.88 5.46 -7.62
N ALA A 248 -3.35 5.17 -6.43
CA ALA A 248 -2.15 4.35 -6.26
C ALA A 248 -2.47 2.86 -6.09
N VAL A 249 -3.71 2.52 -5.69
CA VAL A 249 -4.09 1.15 -5.34
C VAL A 249 -5.46 0.79 -5.91
N PRO A 250 -5.59 -0.29 -6.71
CA PRO A 250 -6.87 -0.71 -7.24
C PRO A 250 -7.90 -1.01 -6.14
N GLY A 251 -9.12 -0.49 -6.28
CA GLY A 251 -10.20 -0.73 -5.33
C GLY A 251 -11.51 -0.05 -5.71
N PRO A 252 -12.60 -0.38 -5.00
CA PRO A 252 -13.87 0.30 -5.17
C PRO A 252 -13.80 1.76 -4.69
N PRO A 253 -14.66 2.66 -5.21
CA PRO A 253 -14.81 4.01 -4.67
C PRO A 253 -15.07 3.99 -3.16
N GLY A 254 -14.54 4.99 -2.45
CA GLY A 254 -14.68 5.08 -1.00
C GLY A 254 -13.70 4.23 -0.21
N ARG A 255 -12.84 3.43 -0.86
CA ARG A 255 -11.87 2.56 -0.16
C ARG A 255 -10.43 2.93 -0.47
N TRP A 256 -9.65 3.08 0.59
CA TRP A 256 -8.22 3.38 0.55
C TRP A 256 -7.45 2.34 1.35
N TYR A 257 -6.28 1.93 0.85
CA TYR A 257 -5.49 0.85 1.43
C TYR A 257 -4.13 1.36 1.86
N ARG A 258 -3.63 0.92 3.02
CA ARG A 258 -2.25 1.12 3.42
C ARG A 258 -1.69 -0.12 4.12
N ARG A 259 -0.44 -0.46 3.81
CA ARG A 259 0.33 -1.47 4.54
C ARG A 259 0.91 -0.81 5.79
N THR A 260 0.80 -1.46 6.94
CA THR A 260 1.08 -0.86 8.26
C THR A 260 2.13 -1.58 9.08
N ASP A 261 2.63 -2.75 8.66
CA ASP A 261 3.73 -3.44 9.34
C ASP A 261 5.09 -2.78 9.06
N LEU A 262 5.26 -2.22 7.86
CA LEU A 262 6.50 -1.58 7.43
C LEU A 262 6.68 -0.22 8.11
N ALA A 263 7.90 0.06 8.56
CA ALA A 263 8.27 1.40 8.98
C ALA A 263 8.38 2.30 7.73
N THR A 264 7.51 3.31 7.63
CA THR A 264 7.44 4.24 6.49
C THR A 264 7.69 5.69 6.92
N ILE A 265 8.34 6.47 6.07
CA ILE A 265 8.52 7.92 6.21
C ILE A 265 7.75 8.59 5.07
N GLY A 266 6.55 9.07 5.36
CA GLY A 266 5.57 9.44 4.33
C GLY A 266 5.14 8.21 3.51
N ASP A 267 5.36 8.28 2.20
CA ASP A 267 5.05 7.20 1.26
C ASP A 267 6.28 6.35 0.89
N ARG A 268 7.42 6.53 1.58
CA ARG A 268 8.65 5.78 1.33
C ARG A 268 8.97 4.82 2.46
N PRO A 269 9.37 3.57 2.17
CA PRO A 269 9.91 2.67 3.20
C PRO A 269 11.16 3.26 3.86
N ALA A 270 11.26 3.15 5.19
CA ALA A 270 12.41 3.64 5.94
C ALA A 270 13.70 2.84 5.64
N VAL A 271 13.55 1.54 5.33
CA VAL A 271 14.67 0.65 5.03
C VAL A 271 14.42 -0.09 3.73
N LEU A 272 15.33 0.09 2.77
CA LEU A 272 15.37 -0.66 1.53
C LEU A 272 16.52 -1.67 1.54
N VAL A 273 16.20 -2.91 1.19
CA VAL A 273 17.14 -4.02 1.12
C VAL A 273 17.12 -4.66 -0.27
N CYS A 274 18.23 -5.27 -0.65
CA CYS A 274 18.26 -6.06 -1.86
C CYS A 274 17.59 -7.41 -1.64
N PRO A 275 16.72 -7.85 -2.57
CA PRO A 275 16.15 -9.19 -2.52
C PRO A 275 17.24 -10.26 -2.41
N ARG A 276 16.90 -11.41 -1.84
CA ARG A 276 17.83 -12.52 -1.65
C ARG A 276 18.57 -12.82 -2.97
N SER A 277 19.88 -13.06 -2.89
CA SER A 277 20.83 -13.23 -4.01
C SER A 277 21.24 -11.99 -4.81
N TYR A 278 20.64 -10.82 -4.54
CA TYR A 278 21.11 -9.54 -5.06
C TYR A 278 22.06 -8.87 -4.07
N ILE A 279 23.04 -8.14 -4.59
CA ILE A 279 23.97 -7.32 -3.81
C ILE A 279 23.69 -5.85 -4.04
N LYS A 280 23.93 -5.04 -3.01
CA LYS A 280 23.69 -3.59 -3.04
C LYS A 280 24.80 -2.89 -3.85
N ARG A 281 24.41 -2.10 -4.85
CA ARG A 281 25.31 -1.24 -5.64
C ARG A 281 25.32 0.19 -5.11
N ARG A 282 24.14 0.78 -4.95
CA ARG A 282 23.84 2.12 -4.40
C ARG A 282 22.69 2.03 -3.41
N SER A 283 22.22 3.13 -2.83
CA SER A 283 21.15 3.15 -1.82
C SER A 283 19.89 2.38 -2.25
N ASP A 284 19.55 2.44 -3.54
CA ASP A 284 18.34 1.92 -4.16
C ASP A 284 18.57 0.87 -5.27
N THR A 285 19.77 0.75 -5.86
CA THR A 285 20.00 -0.25 -6.92
C THR A 285 20.58 -1.56 -6.38
N CYS A 286 19.95 -2.66 -6.76
CA CYS A 286 20.33 -4.02 -6.46
C CYS A 286 20.74 -4.76 -7.74
N ILE A 287 21.82 -5.54 -7.66
CA ILE A 287 22.36 -6.26 -8.82
C ILE A 287 22.62 -7.72 -8.52
N LYS A 288 22.51 -8.57 -9.54
CA LYS A 288 22.79 -10.01 -9.45
C LYS A 288 23.57 -10.47 -10.67
N LEU A 289 24.72 -11.08 -10.43
CA LEU A 289 25.55 -11.68 -11.48
C LEU A 289 25.10 -13.12 -11.73
N HIS A 290 24.59 -13.38 -12.92
CA HIS A 290 24.27 -14.72 -13.39
C HIS A 290 25.46 -15.28 -14.17
N LYS A 291 25.87 -16.52 -13.84
CA LYS A 291 27.06 -17.17 -14.41
C LYS A 291 26.73 -18.16 -15.53
N LYS A 292 25.48 -18.13 -16.02
CA LYS A 292 24.99 -18.99 -17.09
C LYS A 292 25.30 -18.34 -18.44
N THR A 293 25.72 -19.13 -19.40
CA THR A 293 25.86 -18.71 -20.79
C THR A 293 24.49 -18.80 -21.46
N LEU A 294 23.92 -17.65 -21.78
CA LEU A 294 22.61 -17.51 -22.42
C LEU A 294 22.74 -16.59 -23.64
N SER A 295 21.83 -16.76 -24.61
CA SER A 295 21.61 -15.74 -25.64
C SER A 295 21.14 -14.44 -24.96
N TYR A 296 21.25 -13.31 -25.64
CA TYR A 296 20.77 -12.05 -25.08
C TYR A 296 19.27 -12.09 -24.76
N PRO A 297 18.37 -12.57 -25.66
CA PRO A 297 16.95 -12.65 -25.34
C PRO A 297 16.65 -13.56 -24.14
N ASP A 298 17.37 -14.68 -24.01
CA ASP A 298 17.23 -15.59 -22.86
C ASP A 298 17.71 -14.95 -21.56
N ALA A 299 18.79 -14.15 -21.63
CA ALA A 299 19.32 -13.41 -20.49
C ALA A 299 18.36 -12.29 -20.06
N ARG A 300 17.83 -11.51 -21.01
CA ARG A 300 16.78 -10.51 -20.79
C ARG A 300 15.56 -11.16 -20.13
N ALA A 301 15.03 -12.22 -20.73
CA ALA A 301 13.89 -12.97 -20.18
C ALA A 301 14.19 -13.54 -18.78
N SER A 302 15.44 -13.92 -18.51
CA SER A 302 15.85 -14.35 -17.18
C SER A 302 15.85 -13.22 -16.16
N CYS A 303 16.24 -12.00 -16.51
CA CYS A 303 16.15 -10.85 -15.61
C CYS A 303 14.69 -10.48 -15.38
N VAL A 304 13.88 -10.45 -16.44
CA VAL A 304 12.44 -10.12 -16.36
C VAL A 304 11.70 -11.07 -15.41
N ARG A 305 11.98 -12.38 -15.46
CA ARG A 305 11.42 -13.37 -14.51
C ARG A 305 11.81 -13.11 -13.05
N ASP A 306 12.96 -12.48 -12.80
CA ASP A 306 13.42 -12.08 -11.47
C ASP A 306 12.87 -10.69 -11.05
N GLY A 307 11.99 -10.08 -11.85
CA GLY A 307 11.49 -8.71 -11.67
C GLY A 307 12.57 -7.65 -11.85
N ALA A 308 13.51 -7.91 -12.76
CA ALA A 308 14.69 -7.11 -13.03
C ALA A 308 14.89 -6.91 -14.53
N GLU A 309 15.84 -6.06 -14.90
CA GLU A 309 16.28 -5.82 -16.27
C GLU A 309 17.78 -6.13 -16.41
N LEU A 310 18.30 -6.23 -17.64
CA LEU A 310 19.75 -6.29 -17.82
C LEU A 310 20.37 -4.96 -17.37
N PHE A 311 21.59 -5.01 -16.83
CA PHE A 311 22.22 -3.84 -16.22
C PHE A 311 22.55 -2.74 -17.24
N ASN A 312 22.00 -1.55 -17.02
CA ASN A 312 22.23 -0.36 -17.81
C ASN A 312 23.44 0.46 -17.29
N ILE A 313 24.20 1.06 -18.20
CA ILE A 313 25.38 1.89 -17.88
C ILE A 313 25.17 3.32 -18.38
N HIS A 314 24.65 4.20 -17.53
CA HIS A 314 24.38 5.60 -17.89
C HIS A 314 25.53 6.56 -17.61
N SER A 315 26.60 6.09 -16.96
CA SER A 315 27.72 6.96 -16.61
C SER A 315 29.05 6.21 -16.49
N ARG A 316 30.14 6.98 -16.53
CA ARG A 316 31.49 6.47 -16.25
C ARG A 316 31.59 5.75 -14.91
N ALA A 317 30.93 6.29 -13.87
CA ALA A 317 30.92 5.70 -12.54
C ALA A 317 30.30 4.30 -12.52
N ASP A 318 29.32 4.06 -13.39
CA ASP A 318 28.62 2.78 -13.51
C ASP A 318 29.50 1.72 -14.14
N ASN A 319 30.19 2.10 -15.23
CA ASN A 319 31.14 1.24 -15.94
C ASN A 319 32.35 0.87 -15.08
N GLU A 320 32.93 1.86 -14.40
CA GLU A 320 34.06 1.65 -13.49
C GLU A 320 33.68 0.76 -12.30
N TRP A 321 32.49 0.96 -11.74
CA TRP A 321 31.96 0.09 -10.69
C TRP A 321 31.82 -1.35 -11.19
N LEU A 322 31.21 -1.56 -12.35
CA LEU A 322 31.02 -2.90 -12.90
C LEU A 322 32.36 -3.58 -13.17
N THR A 323 33.31 -2.84 -13.74
CA THR A 323 34.68 -3.30 -13.96
C THR A 323 35.35 -3.75 -12.65
N ARG A 324 35.19 -2.99 -11.55
CA ARG A 324 35.72 -3.39 -10.24
C ARG A 324 35.08 -4.68 -9.73
N VAL A 325 33.75 -4.82 -9.86
CA VAL A 325 33.03 -6.04 -9.46
C VAL A 325 33.58 -7.25 -10.23
N LEU A 326 33.64 -7.18 -11.56
CA LEU A 326 34.11 -8.30 -12.38
C LEU A 326 35.59 -8.64 -12.12
N ARG A 327 36.45 -7.64 -11.92
CA ARG A 327 37.85 -7.84 -11.51
C ARG A 327 37.95 -8.56 -10.16
N GLN A 328 37.13 -8.17 -9.18
CA GLN A 328 37.13 -8.81 -7.85
C GLN A 328 36.65 -10.26 -7.94
N TRP A 329 35.60 -10.54 -8.71
CA TRP A 329 35.11 -11.89 -8.96
C TRP A 329 36.15 -12.77 -9.64
N GLN A 330 36.84 -12.23 -10.65
CA GLN A 330 37.91 -12.96 -11.31
C GLN A 330 39.06 -13.28 -10.34
N ARG A 331 39.49 -12.33 -9.51
CA ARG A 331 40.53 -12.60 -8.50
C ARG A 331 40.15 -13.73 -7.55
N ARG A 332 38.88 -13.81 -7.16
CA ARG A 332 38.37 -14.87 -6.26
C ARG A 332 38.21 -16.23 -6.92
N THR A 333 37.84 -16.27 -8.21
CA THR A 333 37.41 -17.52 -8.87
C THR A 333 38.38 -18.02 -9.95
N GLY A 334 39.35 -17.21 -10.36
CA GLY A 334 40.22 -17.45 -11.53
C GLY A 334 39.49 -17.35 -12.88
N LYS A 335 38.15 -17.34 -12.90
CA LYS A 335 37.34 -17.37 -14.12
C LYS A 335 37.11 -15.97 -14.68
N ARG A 336 37.30 -15.83 -15.99
CA ARG A 336 36.94 -14.63 -16.76
C ARG A 336 35.44 -14.65 -17.05
N ARG A 337 34.80 -13.50 -16.90
CA ARG A 337 33.38 -13.34 -17.20
C ARG A 337 33.20 -12.17 -18.14
N ASP A 338 32.67 -12.49 -19.31
CA ASP A 338 32.23 -11.50 -20.29
C ASP A 338 30.71 -11.41 -20.13
N VAL A 339 30.19 -10.19 -19.91
CA VAL A 339 28.83 -9.99 -19.41
C VAL A 339 27.97 -9.23 -20.40
N TRP A 340 26.77 -9.75 -20.69
CA TRP A 340 25.75 -8.97 -21.36
C TRP A 340 25.41 -7.71 -20.54
N LEU A 341 25.24 -6.59 -21.25
CA LEU A 341 24.71 -5.31 -20.75
C LEU A 341 23.29 -5.14 -21.26
N GLY A 342 22.55 -4.17 -20.73
CA GLY A 342 21.21 -3.84 -21.22
C GLY A 342 21.18 -2.97 -22.48
N LEU A 343 22.27 -2.88 -23.25
CA LEU A 343 22.34 -2.04 -24.44
C LEU A 343 22.14 -2.89 -25.70
N THR A 344 21.22 -2.46 -26.56
CA THR A 344 20.82 -3.19 -27.77
C THR A 344 20.22 -2.25 -28.81
N ASP A 345 20.28 -2.60 -30.09
CA ASP A 345 19.54 -1.97 -31.19
C ASP A 345 18.58 -2.97 -31.87
N GLU A 346 18.17 -4.03 -31.16
CA GLU A 346 17.23 -5.06 -31.65
C GLU A 346 15.88 -4.47 -32.10
N ASP A 347 15.45 -3.36 -31.49
CA ASP A 347 14.22 -2.66 -31.84
C ASP A 347 14.35 -1.78 -33.09
N THR A 348 15.53 -1.22 -33.35
CA THR A 348 15.78 -0.33 -34.48
C THR A 348 17.26 -0.35 -34.84
N GLU A 349 17.59 -1.06 -35.92
CA GLU A 349 18.95 -1.21 -36.45
C GLU A 349 19.70 0.14 -36.50
N GLY A 350 20.87 0.19 -35.88
CA GLY A 350 21.71 1.38 -35.81
C GLY A 350 21.34 2.37 -34.72
N THR A 351 20.26 2.12 -33.98
CA THR A 351 19.79 2.97 -32.88
C THR A 351 19.80 2.20 -31.57
N PHE A 352 20.89 2.35 -30.81
CA PHE A 352 21.03 1.68 -29.53
C PHE A 352 20.16 2.32 -28.44
N ALA A 353 19.48 1.47 -27.66
CA ALA A 353 18.70 1.83 -26.49
C ALA A 353 19.04 0.91 -25.31
N TRP A 354 18.88 1.44 -24.10
CA TRP A 354 18.97 0.68 -22.86
C TRP A 354 17.63 -0.02 -22.57
N GLU A 355 17.65 -1.10 -21.78
CA GLU A 355 16.43 -1.85 -21.42
C GLU A 355 15.38 -1.02 -20.66
N ASP A 356 15.79 0.10 -20.04
CA ASP A 356 14.87 1.04 -19.39
C ASP A 356 14.22 2.06 -20.37
N GLY A 357 14.49 1.92 -21.66
CA GLY A 357 14.01 2.79 -22.73
C GLY A 357 14.84 4.06 -22.94
N THR A 358 15.90 4.27 -22.16
CA THR A 358 16.79 5.42 -22.36
C THR A 358 17.57 5.25 -23.67
N ALA A 359 17.49 6.23 -24.57
CA ALA A 359 18.32 6.26 -25.77
C ALA A 359 19.81 6.33 -25.40
N PHE A 360 20.67 5.57 -26.11
CA PHE A 360 22.10 5.54 -25.84
C PHE A 360 22.73 6.94 -25.85
N ASP A 361 22.46 7.73 -26.89
CA ASP A 361 23.04 9.06 -27.10
C ASP A 361 22.64 10.06 -26.00
N ALA A 362 21.50 9.85 -25.33
CA ALA A 362 21.04 10.70 -24.23
C ALA A 362 21.90 10.54 -22.96
N THR A 363 22.64 9.43 -22.82
CA THR A 363 23.49 9.19 -21.64
C THR A 363 24.82 9.95 -21.68
N GLY A 364 25.28 10.37 -22.86
CA GLY A 364 26.53 11.12 -23.05
C GLY A 364 27.82 10.38 -22.65
N TYR A 365 27.74 9.07 -22.33
CA TYR A 365 28.89 8.26 -21.93
C TYR A 365 29.04 7.01 -22.81
N THR A 366 30.28 6.72 -23.18
CA THR A 366 30.63 5.51 -23.91
C THR A 366 31.88 4.84 -23.36
N ASN A 367 31.92 3.51 -23.49
CA ASN A 367 33.11 2.71 -23.30
C ASN A 367 33.27 1.65 -24.41
N TRP A 368 32.83 1.99 -25.64
CA TRP A 368 33.05 1.18 -26.85
C TRP A 368 34.52 0.86 -27.06
N ASP A 369 34.85 -0.31 -27.61
CA ASP A 369 36.18 -0.56 -28.15
C ASP A 369 36.44 0.21 -29.46
N GLU A 370 37.71 0.36 -29.83
CA GLU A 370 38.11 1.02 -31.08
C GLU A 370 37.36 0.42 -32.28
N GLY A 371 36.60 1.25 -33.00
CA GLY A 371 35.82 0.86 -34.17
C GLY A 371 34.36 0.50 -33.92
N ALA A 372 33.88 0.44 -32.66
CA ALA A 372 32.45 0.35 -32.33
C ALA A 372 31.87 1.74 -31.99
N PRO A 373 30.60 2.04 -32.32
CA PRO A 373 29.58 1.15 -32.89
C PRO A 373 29.63 1.01 -34.43
N ALA A 374 30.63 1.57 -35.11
CA ALA A 374 30.73 1.55 -36.58
C ALA A 374 30.86 0.15 -37.23
N ALA A 375 30.82 -0.94 -36.45
CA ALA A 375 30.81 -2.33 -36.89
C ALA A 375 29.40 -2.91 -37.13
N ASN A 376 28.38 -2.06 -37.36
CA ASN A 376 26.99 -2.44 -37.70
C ASN A 376 26.93 -3.22 -39.03
N THR A 377 27.12 -4.52 -38.92
CA THR A 377 26.46 -5.46 -39.81
C THR A 377 25.05 -5.61 -39.24
N GLY A 378 23.97 -5.42 -40.00
CA GLY A 378 22.59 -5.43 -39.48
C GLY A 378 22.05 -6.79 -39.00
N LEU A 379 22.82 -7.41 -38.11
CA LEU A 379 22.73 -8.75 -37.54
C LEU A 379 23.37 -8.81 -36.14
N ARG A 380 23.89 -7.70 -35.62
CA ARG A 380 24.73 -7.63 -34.40
C ARG A 380 24.10 -6.61 -33.47
N ASP A 381 23.10 -7.06 -32.72
CA ASP A 381 22.20 -6.08 -32.11
C ASP A 381 22.35 -5.92 -30.59
N CYS A 382 23.35 -6.59 -30.00
CA CYS A 382 23.45 -6.74 -28.55
C CYS A 382 24.87 -6.50 -28.02
N VAL A 383 24.95 -5.90 -26.83
CA VAL A 383 26.22 -5.39 -26.30
C VAL A 383 26.65 -6.16 -25.05
N PHE A 384 27.94 -6.51 -25.00
CA PHE A 384 28.56 -7.10 -23.82
C PHE A 384 29.88 -6.43 -23.48
N MET A 385 30.33 -6.59 -22.23
CA MET A 385 31.62 -6.11 -21.76
C MET A 385 32.60 -7.28 -21.60
N SER A 386 33.81 -7.16 -22.18
CA SER A 386 34.79 -8.26 -22.20
C SER A 386 36.13 -7.92 -21.55
N LYS A 387 36.66 -8.85 -20.75
CA LYS A 387 38.01 -8.68 -20.19
C LYS A 387 39.10 -8.69 -21.27
N ARG A 388 38.94 -9.50 -22.32
CA ARG A 388 39.97 -9.67 -23.38
C ARG A 388 40.32 -8.33 -24.02
N HIS A 389 39.38 -7.42 -23.94
CA HIS A 389 39.40 -6.12 -24.56
C HIS A 389 39.41 -4.98 -23.52
N GLY A 390 40.07 -5.20 -22.39
CA GLY A 390 40.25 -4.16 -21.38
C GLY A 390 38.97 -3.74 -20.64
N TRP A 391 37.91 -4.57 -20.66
CA TRP A 391 36.56 -4.23 -20.17
C TRP A 391 35.85 -3.16 -20.99
N ARG A 392 36.10 -3.12 -22.30
CA ARG A 392 35.35 -2.29 -23.24
C ARG A 392 34.10 -3.00 -23.75
N TRP A 393 33.18 -2.22 -24.31
CA TRP A 393 31.91 -2.70 -24.84
C TRP A 393 32.07 -3.19 -26.27
N TYR A 394 31.43 -4.32 -26.57
CA TYR A 394 31.47 -5.00 -27.85
C TYR A 394 30.07 -5.37 -28.31
N ILE A 395 29.87 -5.28 -29.62
CA ILE A 395 28.63 -5.62 -30.28
C ILE A 395 28.72 -7.05 -30.82
N GLN A 396 27.67 -7.85 -30.60
CA GLN A 396 27.56 -9.22 -31.08
C GLN A 396 26.11 -9.56 -31.43
N LYS A 397 25.92 -10.57 -32.29
CA LYS A 397 24.60 -11.17 -32.56
C LYS A 397 23.91 -11.60 -31.26
N CYS A 398 22.67 -11.21 -31.07
CA CYS A 398 21.88 -11.52 -29.88
C CYS A 398 21.64 -13.03 -29.67
N THR A 399 21.47 -13.79 -30.76
CA THR A 399 20.98 -15.18 -30.75
C THR A 399 22.03 -16.26 -31.06
N GLY A 400 23.32 -15.93 -31.05
CA GLY A 400 24.39 -16.89 -31.39
C GLY A 400 24.93 -17.70 -30.19
N LYS A 401 24.92 -19.04 -30.28
CA LYS A 401 25.82 -19.91 -29.49
C LYS A 401 27.01 -20.26 -30.39
N TRP A 402 28.23 -19.82 -30.07
CA TRP A 402 29.42 -20.17 -30.87
C TRP A 402 30.56 -20.79 -30.08
N GLU A 403 31.30 -21.60 -30.83
CA GLU A 403 31.99 -22.85 -30.48
C GLU A 403 33.37 -22.73 -29.83
N ARG A 404 33.84 -21.55 -29.44
CA ARG A 404 35.16 -21.41 -28.78
C ARG A 404 35.22 -20.22 -27.83
N ASP A 405 34.65 -20.35 -26.63
CA ASP A 405 34.97 -19.52 -25.45
C ASP A 405 35.06 -17.98 -25.65
N ALA A 406 34.37 -17.39 -26.64
CA ALA A 406 34.60 -16.00 -27.07
C ALA A 406 33.37 -15.07 -26.93
N GLY A 407 32.21 -15.61 -26.56
CA GLY A 407 31.01 -14.82 -26.28
C GLY A 407 30.77 -14.59 -24.78
N PRO A 408 29.80 -13.73 -24.44
CA PRO A 408 29.39 -13.50 -23.06
C PRO A 408 28.95 -14.83 -22.41
N ASN A 409 29.51 -15.07 -21.24
CA ASN A 409 29.30 -16.30 -20.46
C ASN A 409 28.68 -15.99 -19.08
N ALA A 410 28.11 -14.80 -18.98
CA ALA A 410 27.42 -14.25 -17.82
C ALA A 410 26.56 -13.06 -18.24
N TYR A 411 25.69 -12.62 -17.35
CA TYR A 411 24.86 -11.43 -17.50
C TYR A 411 24.55 -10.87 -16.12
N ILE A 412 24.17 -9.60 -16.06
CA ILE A 412 23.86 -8.93 -14.79
C ILE A 412 22.45 -8.41 -14.85
N CYS A 413 21.64 -8.83 -13.89
CA CYS A 413 20.32 -8.29 -13.70
C CYS A 413 20.37 -7.17 -12.65
N ALA A 414 19.59 -6.11 -12.87
CA ALA A 414 19.47 -4.96 -12.00
C ALA A 414 18.00 -4.66 -11.70
N LYS A 415 17.73 -4.24 -10.47
CA LYS A 415 16.41 -3.76 -10.06
C LYS A 415 16.52 -2.86 -8.85
N ASN A 416 15.43 -2.17 -8.54
CA ASN A 416 15.33 -1.38 -7.32
C ASN A 416 15.30 -2.29 -6.08
N ALA A 417 15.88 -1.77 -5.00
CA ALA A 417 15.77 -2.32 -3.67
C ALA A 417 14.31 -2.28 -3.22
N VAL A 418 13.93 -3.25 -2.40
CA VAL A 418 12.54 -3.42 -1.93
C VAL A 418 12.45 -3.05 -0.45
N PRO A 419 11.25 -2.71 0.06
CA PRO A 419 11.05 -2.54 1.49
C PRO A 419 11.59 -3.75 2.27
N LYS A 420 12.27 -3.52 3.40
CA LYS A 420 12.62 -4.61 4.30
C LYS A 420 11.34 -5.16 4.93
N GLU A 421 11.01 -6.40 4.57
CA GLU A 421 9.92 -7.16 5.20
C GLU A 421 10.17 -7.35 6.71
N PRO A 422 9.11 -7.44 7.55
CA PRO A 422 9.25 -7.74 8.97
C PRO A 422 9.91 -9.11 9.19
N ASP A 423 10.67 -9.26 10.28
CA ASP A 423 11.34 -10.50 10.63
C ASP A 423 10.33 -11.43 11.36
N CYS A 424 9.53 -12.14 10.57
CA CYS A 424 8.59 -13.20 10.92
C CYS A 424 8.47 -14.18 9.73
#